data_AF-A0A2N0ZDT0-F1
#
_entry.id   AF-A0A2N0ZDT0-F1
#
_cell.length_a   1.000
_cell.length_b   1.000
_cell.length_c   1.000
_cell.angle_alpha   90.00
_cell.angle_beta   90.00
_cell.angle_gamma   90.00
#
_symmetry.space_group_name_H-M   'P 1'
#
loop_
_entity.id
_entity.type
_entity.pdbx_description
1 polymer ?
#
loop_
_entity_poly.entity_id
_entity_poly.type
_entity_poly.pdbx_seq_one_letter_code
_entity_poly.pdbx_strand_id
1 'polypeptide(L)'
;MNANIFYEEVTFTRFKDEVTNTTYYISKIPKYDSDGELIKLKRGFSSNDYNKKELETPRSFAARNAATLVANCSTYSTNTMRVVGTSIYNGAIQQELSKQAYNYILAIGEDNRLKAYPPNTSAQRILDDGFKDALTAFIPLIENGQSVSDVILDSRDVFWQRHPRQAIAQDAYGNTYFFTSEGRRSAEKGMTARDVVRVLLSMSMDFAFMLDGGGSAQTVFHCSTINRVPDDDGKTERSMLDFLYVGKDRPEHSVREALSPIGDIFKLKSDEAAEWEYHSNNHVRLAPYLINGWEDYGTSGSSVTRAWHMPNNTLYLVGTIKGGEPNKPFMKLPPHMQPMFSLHFLVPGNSSGEIYKIIVSSNGELQMYYWSNEAKGDAGYVKLDGIFIPVWPPKE
;
A
#
# COMPACT_ATOMS: atom_id res chain seq x y z
N MET A 1 -19.73 -6.91 -1.10
CA MET A 1 -18.93 -5.82 -0.49
C MET A 1 -19.88 -4.68 -0.21
N ASN A 2 -19.82 -4.06 0.97
CA ASN A 2 -20.76 -3.01 1.37
C ASN A 2 -20.53 -1.74 0.51
N ALA A 3 -21.38 -1.54 -0.50
CA ALA A 3 -21.32 -0.48 -1.52
C ALA A 3 -21.41 0.97 -0.98
N ASN A 4 -21.73 1.17 0.30
CA ASN A 4 -22.05 2.50 0.84
C ASN A 4 -20.89 3.25 1.52
N ILE A 5 -19.67 2.70 1.58
CA ILE A 5 -18.60 3.27 2.43
C ILE A 5 -17.52 3.97 1.63
N PHE A 6 -17.19 3.44 0.46
CA PHE A 6 -16.23 4.03 -0.46
C PHE A 6 -16.95 4.61 -1.68
N TYR A 7 -16.27 5.49 -2.40
CA TYR A 7 -16.71 5.93 -3.73
C TYR A 7 -16.35 4.84 -4.74
N GLU A 8 -17.34 4.30 -5.45
CA GLU A 8 -17.13 3.28 -6.48
C GLU A 8 -16.53 3.88 -7.76
N GLU A 9 -16.71 5.18 -7.94
CA GLU A 9 -16.24 5.97 -9.08
C GLU A 9 -14.72 6.21 -9.05
N VAL A 10 -14.11 6.10 -7.87
CA VAL A 10 -12.65 6.26 -7.72
C VAL A 10 -11.97 4.97 -8.16
N THR A 11 -11.06 5.11 -9.12
CA THR A 11 -10.36 3.98 -9.74
C THR A 11 -8.85 4.15 -9.62
N PHE A 12 -8.10 3.06 -9.75
CA PHE A 12 -6.67 3.12 -9.96
C PHE A 12 -6.26 2.17 -11.09
N THR A 13 -5.21 2.52 -11.82
CA THR A 13 -4.68 1.72 -12.92
C THR A 13 -3.16 1.70 -12.86
N ARG A 14 -2.59 0.51 -13.05
CA ARG A 14 -1.14 0.29 -13.13
C ARG A 14 -0.68 0.36 -14.57
N PHE A 15 0.41 1.08 -14.81
CA PHE A 15 1.03 1.25 -16.11
C PHE A 15 2.54 0.99 -16.02
N LYS A 16 3.17 0.81 -17.18
CA LYS A 16 4.63 0.74 -17.33
C LYS A 16 5.05 1.77 -18.36
N ASP A 17 5.92 2.69 -17.98
CA ASP A 17 6.48 3.68 -18.92
C ASP A 17 7.63 3.04 -19.70
N GLU A 18 7.49 2.96 -21.02
CA GLU A 18 8.47 2.29 -21.90
C GLU A 18 9.82 3.03 -21.94
N VAL A 19 9.81 4.35 -21.79
CA VAL A 19 11.03 5.19 -21.86
C VAL A 19 11.92 4.99 -20.64
N THR A 20 11.33 4.90 -19.45
CA THR A 20 12.07 4.77 -18.19
C THR A 20 12.10 3.34 -17.66
N ASN A 21 11.31 2.43 -18.23
CA ASN A 21 11.02 1.10 -17.69
C ASN A 21 10.52 1.15 -16.24
N THR A 22 9.77 2.20 -15.85
CA THR A 22 9.27 2.37 -14.48
C THR A 22 7.77 2.13 -14.42
N THR A 23 7.34 1.31 -13.46
CA THR A 23 5.91 1.15 -13.15
C THR A 23 5.38 2.41 -12.49
N TYR A 24 4.21 2.85 -12.90
CA TYR A 24 3.50 3.95 -12.27
C TYR A 24 2.01 3.65 -12.18
N TYR A 25 1.35 4.36 -11.29
CA TYR A 25 -0.05 4.19 -10.96
C TYR A 25 -0.75 5.52 -11.14
N ILE A 26 -1.92 5.47 -11.79
CA ILE A 26 -2.82 6.61 -11.89
C ILE A 26 -4.06 6.26 -11.10
N SER A 27 -4.36 7.05 -10.08
CA SER A 27 -5.64 6.99 -9.39
C SER A 27 -6.51 8.13 -9.89
N LYS A 28 -7.69 7.82 -10.43
CA LYS A 28 -8.64 8.80 -10.95
C LYS A 28 -9.78 8.98 -9.96
N ILE A 29 -10.05 10.24 -9.62
CA ILE A 29 -11.16 10.68 -8.80
C ILE A 29 -12.05 11.56 -9.69
N PRO A 30 -13.21 11.05 -10.13
CA PRO A 30 -14.18 11.87 -10.83
C PRO A 30 -14.60 13.08 -10.00
N LYS A 31 -14.93 14.20 -10.65
CA LYS A 31 -15.35 15.41 -9.94
C LYS A 31 -16.62 15.17 -9.11
N TYR A 32 -17.56 14.45 -9.69
CA TYR A 32 -18.85 14.13 -9.07
C TYR A 32 -19.02 12.61 -8.96
N ASP A 33 -19.76 12.17 -7.94
CA ASP A 33 -20.22 10.80 -7.83
C ASP A 33 -21.45 10.55 -8.72
N SER A 34 -21.96 9.31 -8.68
CA SER A 34 -23.12 8.87 -9.46
C SER A 34 -24.43 9.63 -9.13
N ASP A 35 -24.52 10.24 -7.95
CA ASP A 35 -25.67 11.06 -7.52
C ASP A 35 -25.49 12.54 -7.92
N GLY A 36 -24.34 12.91 -8.50
CA GLY A 36 -24.02 14.27 -8.90
C GLY A 36 -23.41 15.13 -7.79
N GLU A 37 -23.08 14.54 -6.65
CA GLU A 37 -22.46 15.23 -5.52
C GLU A 37 -20.95 15.32 -5.68
N LEU A 38 -20.35 16.41 -5.21
CA LEU A 38 -18.91 16.63 -5.34
C LEU A 38 -18.13 15.57 -4.53
N ILE A 39 -17.26 14.80 -5.19
CA ILE A 39 -16.27 13.97 -4.50
C ILE A 39 -15.18 14.88 -3.95
N LYS A 40 -15.41 15.44 -2.76
CA LYS A 40 -14.56 16.45 -2.15
C LYS A 40 -13.16 15.90 -1.86
N LEU A 41 -12.14 16.53 -2.46
CA LEU A 41 -10.74 16.37 -2.07
C LEU A 41 -10.53 17.04 -0.72
N LYS A 42 -10.10 16.26 0.26
CA LYS A 42 -9.89 16.68 1.65
C LYS A 42 -8.42 16.66 1.97
N ARG A 43 -8.02 17.51 2.92
CA ARG A 43 -6.72 17.45 3.59
C ARG A 43 -6.92 16.96 5.02
N GLY A 44 -5.94 16.25 5.56
CA GLY A 44 -5.94 15.91 6.99
C GLY A 44 -4.53 15.69 7.52
N PHE A 45 -4.41 15.75 8.85
CA PHE A 45 -3.14 15.65 9.57
C PHE A 45 -3.07 14.35 10.35
N SER A 46 -1.86 13.85 10.59
CA SER A 46 -1.64 12.78 11.55
C SER A 46 -2.28 13.15 12.91
N SER A 47 -2.87 12.17 13.58
CA SER A 47 -3.54 12.39 14.87
C SER A 47 -4.67 13.45 14.89
N ASN A 48 -5.19 13.88 13.73
CA ASN A 48 -6.19 14.96 13.60
C ASN A 48 -5.75 16.32 14.13
N ASP A 49 -4.45 16.56 14.27
CA ASP A 49 -3.95 17.82 14.85
C ASP A 49 -2.67 18.26 14.14
N TYR A 50 -2.71 19.46 13.57
CA TYR A 50 -1.56 20.08 12.91
C TYR A 50 -0.35 20.27 13.85
N ASN A 51 -0.61 20.54 15.13
CA ASN A 51 0.44 20.88 16.09
C ASN A 51 1.18 19.65 16.63
N LYS A 52 0.62 18.46 16.44
CA LYS A 52 1.24 17.20 16.82
C LYS A 52 2.43 16.85 15.92
N LYS A 53 3.35 16.06 16.46
CA LYS A 53 4.60 15.65 15.79
C LYS A 53 4.62 14.16 15.48
N GLU A 54 3.68 13.43 16.06
CA GLU A 54 3.48 12.01 15.81
C GLU A 54 3.17 11.80 14.32
N LEU A 55 3.97 10.95 13.70
CA LEU A 55 3.74 10.55 12.32
C LEU A 55 2.68 9.43 12.28
N GLU A 56 1.94 9.37 11.19
CA GLU A 56 0.95 8.32 10.93
C GLU A 56 1.24 7.68 9.57
N THR A 57 0.98 6.37 9.40
CA THR A 57 1.08 5.78 8.05
C THR A 57 -0.15 6.15 7.21
N PRO A 58 -0.03 6.28 5.88
CA PRO A 58 -1.19 6.49 5.02
C PRO A 58 -2.30 5.44 5.20
N ARG A 59 -1.94 4.17 5.46
CA ARG A 59 -2.93 3.12 5.76
C ARG A 59 -3.66 3.33 7.08
N SER A 60 -2.94 3.69 8.15
CA SER A 60 -3.58 4.04 9.44
C SER A 60 -4.53 5.21 9.26
N PHE A 61 -4.07 6.26 8.56
CA PHE A 61 -4.89 7.42 8.25
C PHE A 61 -6.14 7.04 7.44
N ALA A 62 -5.99 6.17 6.43
CA ALA A 62 -7.12 5.71 5.63
C ALA A 62 -8.17 4.98 6.48
N ALA A 63 -7.72 4.08 7.34
CA ALA A 63 -8.59 3.27 8.20
C ALA A 63 -9.38 4.13 9.18
N ARG A 64 -8.75 5.13 9.82
CA ARG A 64 -9.45 6.00 10.78
C ARG A 64 -10.40 7.01 10.12
N ASN A 65 -10.23 7.32 8.84
CA ASN A 65 -11.04 8.31 8.10
C ASN A 65 -12.03 7.70 7.10
N ALA A 66 -12.18 6.38 7.04
CA ALA A 66 -13.02 5.73 6.02
C ALA A 66 -12.59 6.09 4.58
N ALA A 67 -11.32 6.39 4.36
CA ALA A 67 -10.90 7.00 3.11
C ALA A 67 -10.95 5.97 1.97
N THR A 68 -11.56 6.36 0.86
CA THR A 68 -11.52 5.62 -0.40
C THR A 68 -10.10 5.64 -0.96
N LEU A 69 -9.48 6.82 -0.95
CA LEU A 69 -8.09 7.02 -1.39
C LEU A 69 -7.38 8.00 -0.46
N VAL A 70 -6.10 7.72 -0.16
CA VAL A 70 -5.18 8.58 0.58
C VAL A 70 -3.86 8.67 -0.16
N ALA A 71 -3.29 9.86 -0.27
CA ALA A 71 -1.98 10.11 -0.85
C ALA A 71 -1.14 10.97 0.10
N ASN A 72 0.16 10.69 0.17
CA ASN A 72 1.10 11.61 0.82
C ASN A 72 1.15 12.94 0.05
N CYS A 73 1.45 14.06 0.73
CA CYS A 73 1.44 15.37 0.08
C CYS A 73 2.61 16.30 0.43
N SER A 74 2.62 16.93 1.61
CA SER A 74 3.58 17.99 1.93
C SER A 74 4.99 17.45 2.10
N THR A 75 5.97 18.26 1.76
CA THR A 75 7.34 18.05 2.26
C THR A 75 7.41 18.45 3.72
N TYR A 76 8.21 17.75 4.52
CA TYR A 76 8.42 18.06 5.93
C TYR A 76 9.89 18.04 6.32
N SER A 77 10.22 18.72 7.41
CA SER A 77 11.54 18.70 8.02
C SER A 77 11.64 17.55 9.01
N THR A 78 12.58 16.63 8.79
CA THR A 78 12.89 15.53 9.72
C THR A 78 13.53 16.01 11.02
N ASN A 79 14.02 17.25 11.06
CA ASN A 79 14.60 17.84 12.27
C ASN A 79 13.52 18.42 13.20
N THR A 80 12.51 19.08 12.62
CA THR A 80 11.47 19.76 13.41
C THR A 80 10.16 18.98 13.49
N MET A 81 9.98 17.97 12.64
CA MET A 81 8.74 17.20 12.46
C MET A 81 7.55 18.12 12.17
N ARG A 82 7.74 19.00 11.17
CA ARG A 82 6.76 19.99 10.70
C ARG A 82 6.78 20.05 9.18
N VAL A 83 5.62 20.30 8.57
CA VAL A 83 5.55 20.62 7.14
C VAL A 83 6.39 21.84 6.82
N VAL A 84 7.02 21.86 5.65
CA VAL A 84 7.82 22.99 5.18
C VAL A 84 6.88 24.15 4.82
N GLY A 85 7.35 25.39 5.00
CA GLY A 85 6.71 26.55 4.38
C GLY A 85 5.30 26.88 4.88
N THR A 86 4.40 27.10 3.93
CA THR A 86 3.00 27.49 4.14
C THR A 86 2.09 26.27 4.31
N SER A 87 1.23 26.33 5.32
CA SER A 87 0.14 25.39 5.56
C SER A 87 -1.14 26.15 5.92
N ILE A 88 -2.18 26.00 5.12
CA ILE A 88 -3.53 26.51 5.36
C ILE A 88 -4.47 25.31 5.41
N TYR A 89 -5.36 25.31 6.40
CA TYR A 89 -6.36 24.25 6.56
C TYR A 89 -7.70 24.84 6.97
N ASN A 90 -8.75 24.52 6.21
CA ASN A 90 -10.12 25.01 6.43
C ASN A 90 -10.21 26.53 6.65
N GLY A 91 -9.44 27.31 5.88
CA GLY A 91 -9.43 28.77 5.93
C GLY A 91 -8.58 29.37 7.05
N ALA A 92 -7.92 28.56 7.87
CA ALA A 92 -7.00 29.01 8.91
C ALA A 92 -5.54 28.80 8.50
N ILE A 93 -4.71 29.83 8.68
CA ILE A 93 -3.26 29.73 8.49
C ILE A 93 -2.68 28.94 9.67
N GLN A 94 -2.29 27.70 9.42
CA GLN A 94 -1.66 26.84 10.43
C GLN A 94 -0.19 27.22 10.62
N GLN A 95 0.47 27.62 9.53
CA GLN A 95 1.87 28.02 9.53
C GLN A 95 2.21 28.82 8.28
N GLU A 96 3.15 29.75 8.44
CA GLU A 96 3.84 30.40 7.34
C GLU A 96 5.33 30.56 7.68
N LEU A 97 6.16 29.65 7.16
CA LEU A 97 7.61 29.72 7.28
C LEU A 97 8.27 30.05 5.94
N SER A 98 9.54 30.44 6.00
CA SER A 98 10.39 30.62 4.82
C SER A 98 10.42 29.36 3.97
N LYS A 99 10.37 29.56 2.65
CA LYS A 99 10.39 28.52 1.62
C LYS A 99 11.63 28.69 0.77
N GLN A 100 12.20 27.59 0.31
CA GLN A 100 13.25 27.64 -0.71
C GLN A 100 12.63 27.97 -2.08
N ALA A 101 13.45 28.38 -3.05
CA ALA A 101 12.99 28.73 -4.39
C ALA A 101 12.26 27.57 -5.13
N TYR A 102 12.50 26.33 -4.69
CA TYR A 102 11.87 25.12 -5.23
C TYR A 102 10.71 24.59 -4.37
N ASN A 103 10.27 25.34 -3.34
CA ASN A 103 9.14 24.97 -2.47
C ASN A 103 7.89 25.78 -2.83
N TYR A 104 7.20 25.36 -3.88
CA TYR A 104 5.94 25.95 -4.31
C TYR A 104 4.79 25.49 -3.41
N ILE A 105 3.69 26.23 -3.49
CA ILE A 105 2.50 26.00 -2.68
C ILE A 105 1.38 25.51 -3.60
N LEU A 106 0.81 24.35 -3.28
CA LEU A 106 -0.43 23.86 -3.88
C LEU A 106 -1.60 24.37 -3.06
N ALA A 107 -2.52 25.09 -3.67
CA ALA A 107 -3.78 25.51 -3.09
C ALA A 107 -4.95 24.70 -3.66
N ILE A 108 -5.92 24.39 -2.81
CA ILE A 108 -7.07 23.55 -3.12
C ILE A 108 -8.35 24.33 -2.81
N GLY A 109 -9.19 24.49 -3.83
CA GLY A 109 -10.46 25.21 -3.77
C GLY A 109 -11.58 24.37 -3.16
N GLU A 110 -12.69 25.03 -2.84
CA GLU A 110 -13.86 24.32 -2.30
C GLU A 110 -14.46 23.32 -3.30
N ASP A 111 -14.32 23.61 -4.59
CA ASP A 111 -14.77 22.84 -5.74
C ASP A 111 -13.71 21.88 -6.31
N ASN A 112 -12.66 21.58 -5.53
CA ASN A 112 -11.46 20.83 -5.93
C ASN A 112 -10.56 21.51 -6.96
N ARG A 113 -10.77 22.79 -7.31
CA ARG A 113 -9.84 23.50 -8.22
C ARG A 113 -8.45 23.55 -7.60
N LEU A 114 -7.44 23.16 -8.37
CA LEU A 114 -6.04 23.20 -7.96
C LEU A 114 -5.35 24.45 -8.51
N LYS A 115 -4.45 25.05 -7.74
CA LYS A 115 -3.60 26.17 -8.20
C LYS A 115 -2.23 26.12 -7.56
N ALA A 116 -1.21 26.40 -8.34
CA ALA A 116 0.15 26.56 -7.83
C ALA A 116 0.43 28.03 -7.51
N TYR A 117 1.21 28.28 -6.45
CA TYR A 117 1.74 29.59 -6.12
C TYR A 117 3.25 29.53 -5.94
N PRO A 118 3.98 30.56 -6.39
CA PRO A 118 5.42 30.65 -6.18
C PRO A 118 5.76 30.79 -4.69
N PRO A 119 6.98 30.39 -4.27
CA PRO A 119 7.38 30.34 -2.87
C PRO A 119 7.28 31.65 -2.09
N ASN A 120 7.27 32.80 -2.75
CA ASN A 120 7.16 34.12 -2.12
C ASN A 120 5.71 34.57 -1.87
N THR A 121 4.71 33.78 -2.26
CA THR A 121 3.30 34.11 -2.03
C THR A 121 2.94 33.96 -0.56
N SER A 122 2.27 34.97 0.00
CA SER A 122 1.82 34.90 1.39
C SER A 122 0.59 34.02 1.58
N ALA A 123 0.46 33.40 2.75
CA ALA A 123 -0.70 32.60 3.11
C ALA A 123 -2.00 33.42 3.06
N GLN A 124 -1.94 34.68 3.50
CA GLN A 124 -3.09 35.60 3.40
C GLN A 124 -3.51 35.83 1.94
N ARG A 125 -2.57 36.00 1.01
CA ARG A 125 -2.91 36.17 -0.40
C ARG A 125 -3.65 34.96 -0.98
N ILE A 126 -3.29 33.76 -0.55
CA ILE A 126 -3.95 32.51 -0.99
C ILE A 126 -5.39 32.44 -0.46
N LEU A 127 -5.61 32.87 0.80
CA LEU A 127 -6.97 33.01 1.37
C LEU A 127 -7.79 34.05 0.60
N ASP A 128 -7.19 35.20 0.28
CA ASP A 128 -7.86 36.28 -0.46
C ASP A 128 -8.25 35.85 -1.89
N ASP A 129 -7.47 34.95 -2.50
CA ASP A 129 -7.78 34.30 -3.78
C ASP A 129 -8.88 33.20 -3.66
N GLY A 130 -9.40 32.98 -2.44
CA GLY A 130 -10.54 32.10 -2.16
C GLY A 130 -10.19 30.64 -1.87
N PHE A 131 -8.92 30.30 -1.67
CA PHE A 131 -8.49 28.93 -1.38
C PHE A 131 -8.40 28.70 0.12
N LYS A 132 -9.10 27.67 0.63
CA LYS A 132 -9.16 27.38 2.07
C LYS A 132 -8.19 26.31 2.55
N ASP A 133 -7.61 25.56 1.63
CA ASP A 133 -6.53 24.62 1.92
C ASP A 133 -5.32 24.94 1.05
N ALA A 134 -4.13 24.92 1.65
CA ALA A 134 -2.90 25.09 0.92
C ALA A 134 -1.73 24.40 1.62
N LEU A 135 -0.84 23.79 0.86
CA LEU A 135 0.30 23.05 1.38
C LEU A 135 1.54 23.29 0.53
N THR A 136 2.71 23.23 1.17
CA THR A 136 3.99 23.38 0.47
C THR A 136 4.58 22.01 0.17
N ALA A 137 4.98 21.80 -1.08
CA ALA A 137 5.73 20.61 -1.48
C ALA A 137 6.85 20.97 -2.46
N PHE A 138 6.89 20.34 -3.64
CA PHE A 138 7.90 20.63 -4.66
C PHE A 138 7.42 21.73 -5.61
N ILE A 139 7.09 21.40 -6.86
CA ILE A 139 6.91 22.37 -7.94
C ILE A 139 5.66 22.05 -8.77
N PRO A 140 5.05 23.04 -9.44
CA PRO A 140 4.13 22.76 -10.53
C PRO A 140 4.87 22.02 -11.65
N LEU A 141 4.13 21.19 -12.38
CA LEU A 141 4.60 20.42 -13.52
C LEU A 141 3.91 20.85 -14.81
N ILE A 142 2.59 21.07 -14.73
CA ILE A 142 1.75 21.46 -15.86
C ILE A 142 0.81 22.58 -15.39
N GLU A 143 0.68 23.63 -16.21
CA GLU A 143 -0.31 24.69 -16.04
C GLU A 143 -0.93 25.03 -17.40
N ASN A 144 -2.26 25.12 -17.45
CA ASN A 144 -3.04 25.38 -18.68
C ASN A 144 -2.71 24.39 -19.81
N GLY A 145 -2.59 23.10 -19.47
CA GLY A 145 -2.32 22.02 -20.42
C GLY A 145 -0.91 22.04 -21.02
N GLN A 146 0.02 22.83 -20.46
CA GLN A 146 1.40 22.94 -20.94
C GLN A 146 2.40 22.69 -19.81
N SER A 147 3.58 22.16 -20.15
CA SER A 147 4.69 22.06 -19.21
C SER A 147 5.04 23.42 -18.64
N VAL A 148 5.36 23.49 -17.36
CA VAL A 148 6.02 24.68 -16.80
C VAL A 148 7.42 24.86 -17.39
N SER A 149 7.99 26.05 -17.20
CA SER A 149 9.31 26.40 -17.73
C SER A 149 10.43 25.48 -17.23
N ASP A 150 11.47 25.29 -18.04
CA ASP A 150 12.66 24.54 -17.66
C ASP A 150 13.34 25.10 -16.39
N VAL A 151 13.27 26.41 -16.15
CA VAL A 151 13.79 27.03 -14.92
C VAL A 151 13.16 26.43 -13.66
N ILE A 152 11.87 26.07 -13.71
CA ILE A 152 11.17 25.45 -12.59
C ILE A 152 11.55 23.97 -12.50
N LEU A 153 11.56 23.25 -13.62
CA LEU A 153 11.92 21.82 -13.68
C LEU A 153 13.38 21.56 -13.28
N ASP A 154 14.26 22.53 -13.52
CA ASP A 154 15.68 22.53 -13.19
C ASP A 154 16.02 23.36 -11.95
N SER A 155 15.04 23.66 -11.10
CA SER A 155 15.27 24.44 -9.87
C SER A 155 15.97 23.66 -8.75
N ARG A 156 16.04 22.32 -8.83
CA ARG A 156 16.72 21.47 -7.85
C ARG A 156 17.15 20.13 -8.44
N ASP A 157 18.35 19.68 -8.07
CA ASP A 157 18.98 18.45 -8.56
C ASP A 157 18.11 17.19 -8.51
N VAL A 158 17.40 17.01 -7.41
CA VAL A 158 16.50 15.87 -7.23
C VAL A 158 15.34 15.85 -8.23
N PHE A 159 15.10 16.90 -9.03
CA PHE A 159 14.02 16.93 -10.04
C PHE A 159 14.44 16.34 -11.38
N TRP A 160 15.73 16.43 -11.77
CA TRP A 160 16.26 15.78 -12.98
C TRP A 160 16.91 14.41 -12.71
N GLN A 161 16.97 13.97 -11.46
CA GLN A 161 17.35 12.60 -11.09
C GLN A 161 16.14 11.65 -11.13
N ARG A 162 16.39 10.34 -11.20
CA ARG A 162 15.32 9.32 -11.17
C ARG A 162 15.00 8.90 -9.73
N HIS A 163 13.74 9.06 -9.34
CA HIS A 163 13.22 8.68 -8.03
C HIS A 163 11.77 8.20 -8.13
N PRO A 164 11.24 7.53 -7.10
CA PRO A 164 9.79 7.47 -6.90
C PRO A 164 9.21 8.88 -6.87
N ARG A 165 8.10 9.10 -7.57
CA ARG A 165 7.45 10.40 -7.67
C ARG A 165 6.02 10.30 -7.20
N GLN A 166 5.56 11.35 -6.53
CA GLN A 166 4.18 11.60 -6.22
C GLN A 166 3.76 12.91 -6.89
N ALA A 167 2.62 12.91 -7.56
CA ALA A 167 2.03 14.14 -8.09
C ALA A 167 0.51 14.08 -8.00
N ILE A 168 -0.09 15.26 -7.97
CA ILE A 168 -1.52 15.46 -8.15
C ILE A 168 -1.74 16.20 -9.47
N ALA A 169 -2.75 15.82 -10.22
CA ALA A 169 -3.10 16.41 -11.50
C ALA A 169 -4.62 16.60 -11.62
N GLN A 170 -5.02 17.44 -12.56
CA GLN A 170 -6.42 17.70 -12.87
C GLN A 170 -6.59 17.83 -14.38
N ASP A 171 -7.63 17.20 -14.92
CA ASP A 171 -8.01 17.38 -16.33
C ASP A 171 -8.92 18.61 -16.50
N ALA A 172 -9.19 18.99 -17.76
CA ALA A 172 -10.03 20.15 -18.08
C ALA A 172 -11.49 20.02 -17.57
N TYR A 173 -11.92 18.82 -17.17
CA TYR A 173 -13.26 18.57 -16.63
C TYR A 173 -13.31 18.65 -15.09
N GLY A 174 -12.15 18.86 -14.46
CA GLY A 174 -12.02 18.95 -13.00
C GLY A 174 -11.95 17.60 -12.30
N ASN A 175 -11.73 16.49 -13.02
CA ASN A 175 -11.40 15.22 -12.37
C ASN A 175 -10.00 15.31 -11.80
N THR A 176 -9.81 14.79 -10.58
CA THR A 176 -8.51 14.81 -9.89
C THR A 176 -7.80 13.49 -10.12
N TYR A 177 -6.49 13.53 -10.28
CA TYR A 177 -5.65 12.36 -10.49
C TYR A 177 -4.48 12.37 -9.51
N PHE A 178 -4.16 11.21 -8.94
CA PHE A 178 -2.87 11.00 -8.27
C PHE A 178 -1.98 10.13 -9.13
N PHE A 179 -0.76 10.59 -9.34
CA PHE A 179 0.31 9.86 -9.99
C PHE A 179 1.30 9.39 -8.92
N THR A 180 1.60 8.10 -8.91
CA THR A 180 2.65 7.50 -8.05
C THR A 180 3.54 6.62 -8.90
N SER A 181 4.86 6.84 -8.92
CA SER A 181 5.81 5.96 -9.61
C SER A 181 6.65 5.15 -8.63
N GLU A 182 6.99 3.94 -9.04
CA GLU A 182 8.07 3.15 -8.45
C GLU A 182 9.42 3.86 -8.65
N GLY A 183 10.47 3.35 -7.99
CA GLY A 183 11.84 3.83 -8.19
C GLY A 183 12.85 3.20 -7.25
N ARG A 184 14.13 3.57 -7.43
CA ARG A 184 15.28 3.10 -6.61
C ARG A 184 15.49 1.57 -6.62
N ARG A 185 15.08 0.89 -7.68
CA ARG A 185 15.26 -0.55 -7.88
C ARG A 185 16.14 -0.81 -9.10
N SER A 186 16.76 -1.99 -9.17
CA SER A 186 17.61 -2.40 -10.29
C SER A 186 16.90 -2.33 -11.63
N ALA A 187 15.65 -2.84 -11.70
CA ALA A 187 14.81 -2.81 -12.88
C ALA A 187 14.02 -1.50 -13.06
N GLU A 188 13.78 -0.76 -11.97
CA GLU A 188 12.89 0.41 -11.93
C GLU A 188 13.58 1.56 -11.19
N LYS A 189 14.37 2.34 -11.94
CA LYS A 189 15.16 3.43 -11.36
C LYS A 189 14.29 4.59 -10.86
N GLY A 190 13.09 4.73 -11.40
CA GLY A 190 12.19 5.84 -11.12
C GLY A 190 12.16 6.84 -12.27
N MET A 191 11.50 7.97 -12.03
CA MET A 191 11.20 8.99 -13.03
C MET A 191 11.80 10.35 -12.64
N THR A 192 12.16 11.16 -13.63
CA THR A 192 12.46 12.59 -13.47
C THR A 192 11.16 13.41 -13.47
N ALA A 193 11.22 14.69 -13.08
CA ALA A 193 10.07 15.59 -13.21
C ALA A 193 9.59 15.69 -14.68
N ARG A 194 10.52 15.70 -15.65
CA ARG A 194 10.19 15.72 -17.09
C ARG A 194 9.52 14.45 -17.57
N ASP A 195 9.90 13.29 -17.03
CA ASP A 195 9.21 12.04 -17.33
C ASP A 195 7.76 12.07 -16.84
N VAL A 196 7.52 12.61 -15.64
CA VAL A 196 6.15 12.78 -15.11
C VAL A 196 5.34 13.76 -15.96
N VAL A 197 5.93 14.90 -16.35
CA VAL A 197 5.31 15.87 -17.27
C VAL A 197 4.92 15.20 -18.58
N ARG A 198 5.83 14.44 -19.21
CA ARG A 198 5.56 13.71 -20.44
C ARG A 198 4.36 12.79 -20.30
N VAL A 199 4.33 11.97 -19.25
CA VAL A 199 3.22 11.04 -19.00
C VAL A 199 1.90 11.80 -18.81
N LEU A 200 1.87 12.80 -17.93
CA LEU A 200 0.63 13.51 -17.62
C LEU A 200 0.12 14.36 -18.80
N LEU A 201 0.99 14.95 -19.61
CA LEU A 201 0.59 15.62 -20.85
C LEU A 201 0.03 14.62 -21.89
N SER A 202 0.59 13.41 -21.98
CA SER A 202 0.03 12.37 -22.86
C SER A 202 -1.38 11.94 -22.44
N MET A 203 -1.74 12.18 -21.18
CA MET A 203 -3.07 11.95 -20.63
C MET A 203 -3.97 13.20 -20.68
N SER A 204 -3.53 14.29 -21.35
CA SER A 204 -4.27 15.56 -21.48
C SER A 204 -4.65 16.20 -20.15
N MET A 205 -3.76 16.11 -19.15
CA MET A 205 -3.92 16.86 -17.90
C MET A 205 -3.75 18.36 -18.16
N ASP A 206 -4.63 19.17 -17.56
CA ASP A 206 -4.60 20.64 -17.68
C ASP A 206 -3.74 21.28 -16.58
N PHE A 207 -3.70 20.64 -15.40
CA PHE A 207 -2.86 21.06 -14.28
C PHE A 207 -2.15 19.85 -13.67
N ALA A 208 -0.91 20.03 -13.21
CA ALA A 208 -0.21 19.04 -12.39
C ALA A 208 0.78 19.70 -11.43
N PHE A 209 0.92 19.11 -10.24
CA PHE A 209 1.81 19.57 -9.19
C PHE A 209 2.54 18.39 -8.55
N MET A 210 3.87 18.49 -8.43
CA MET A 210 4.70 17.46 -7.81
C MET A 210 4.67 17.59 -6.28
N LEU A 211 4.22 16.52 -5.63
CA LEU A 211 4.15 16.39 -4.17
C LEU A 211 5.45 15.78 -3.62
N ASP A 212 5.54 15.59 -2.30
CA ASP A 212 6.70 14.93 -1.70
C ASP A 212 6.88 13.51 -2.27
N GLY A 213 8.09 13.19 -2.68
CA GLY A 213 8.40 11.97 -3.42
C GLY A 213 9.44 11.11 -2.71
N GLY A 214 10.22 10.37 -3.49
CA GLY A 214 11.26 9.50 -2.94
C GLY A 214 10.68 8.48 -1.97
N GLY A 215 11.25 8.40 -0.77
CA GLY A 215 10.79 7.46 0.27
C GLY A 215 9.37 7.72 0.79
N SER A 216 8.82 8.90 0.50
CA SER A 216 7.48 9.30 0.93
C SER A 216 6.38 8.94 -0.07
N ALA A 217 6.73 8.61 -1.32
CA ALA A 217 5.76 8.41 -2.40
C ALA A 217 4.85 7.20 -2.12
N GLN A 218 3.60 7.46 -1.77
CA GLN A 218 2.64 6.46 -1.32
C GLN A 218 1.21 6.86 -1.67
N THR A 219 0.48 5.94 -2.28
CA THR A 219 -0.98 6.02 -2.44
C THR A 219 -1.63 4.78 -1.85
N VAL A 220 -2.68 4.98 -1.07
CA VAL A 220 -3.51 3.94 -0.45
C VAL A 220 -4.91 4.01 -1.03
N PHE A 221 -5.41 2.89 -1.52
CA PHE A 221 -6.77 2.73 -2.03
C PHE A 221 -7.47 1.60 -1.27
N HIS A 222 -8.60 1.91 -0.64
CA HIS A 222 -9.32 1.00 0.26
C HIS A 222 -8.41 0.38 1.34
N CYS A 223 -7.66 1.22 2.06
CA CYS A 223 -6.71 0.82 3.12
C CYS A 223 -5.56 -0.09 2.65
N SER A 224 -5.36 -0.26 1.35
CA SER A 224 -4.26 -1.03 0.76
C SER A 224 -3.34 -0.10 -0.06
N THR A 225 -2.04 -0.13 0.22
CA THR A 225 -1.04 0.62 -0.56
C THR A 225 -0.97 0.04 -1.97
N ILE A 226 -1.08 0.89 -3.00
CA ILE A 226 -1.14 0.43 -4.41
C ILE A 226 0.25 0.29 -5.03
N ASN A 227 1.20 1.10 -4.57
CA ASN A 227 2.60 1.02 -4.95
C ASN A 227 3.40 0.29 -3.86
N ARG A 228 4.57 -0.19 -4.22
CA ARG A 228 5.49 -0.72 -3.22
C ARG A 228 6.07 0.42 -2.41
N VAL A 229 6.25 0.19 -1.12
CA VAL A 229 6.85 1.21 -0.26
C VAL A 229 8.30 1.44 -0.72
N PRO A 230 8.74 2.70 -0.89
CA PRO A 230 10.04 2.98 -1.50
C PRO A 230 11.24 2.96 -0.52
N ASP A 231 10.98 2.82 0.78
CA ASP A 231 12.00 2.75 1.83
C ASP A 231 12.31 1.31 2.26
N ASP A 232 13.51 1.13 2.83
CA ASP A 232 13.96 -0.13 3.47
C ASP A 232 13.72 -1.36 2.57
N ASP A 233 14.13 -1.24 1.30
CA ASP A 233 13.94 -2.25 0.25
C ASP A 233 12.49 -2.75 0.07
N GLY A 234 11.50 -1.89 0.37
CA GLY A 234 10.10 -2.26 0.26
C GLY A 234 9.48 -2.84 1.52
N LYS A 235 10.15 -2.76 2.68
CA LYS A 235 9.68 -3.37 3.92
C LYS A 235 8.91 -2.39 4.82
N THR A 236 9.24 -1.11 4.77
CA THR A 236 8.72 -0.13 5.73
C THR A 236 7.82 0.91 5.05
N GLU A 237 6.56 0.96 5.47
CA GLU A 237 5.66 2.05 5.12
C GLU A 237 6.06 3.31 5.90
N ARG A 238 6.54 4.34 5.19
CA ARG A 238 6.89 5.62 5.81
C ARG A 238 5.65 6.28 6.42
N SER A 239 5.80 6.77 7.64
CA SER A 239 4.80 7.59 8.30
C SER A 239 4.99 9.07 7.95
N MET A 240 3.88 9.80 7.77
CA MET A 240 3.83 11.19 7.31
C MET A 240 3.03 12.07 8.28
N LEU A 241 3.14 13.40 8.12
CA LEU A 241 2.44 14.40 8.94
C LEU A 241 1.07 14.79 8.39
N ASP A 242 0.90 14.75 7.07
CA ASP A 242 -0.35 15.14 6.43
C ASP A 242 -0.60 14.40 5.11
N PHE A 243 -1.87 14.39 4.73
CA PHE A 243 -2.37 13.61 3.61
C PHE A 243 -3.43 14.39 2.84
N LEU A 244 -3.53 14.08 1.55
CA LEU A 244 -4.70 14.38 0.75
C LEU A 244 -5.53 13.11 0.59
N TYR A 245 -6.84 13.20 0.70
CA TYR A 245 -7.71 12.04 0.65
C TYR A 245 -9.12 12.35 0.15
N VAL A 246 -9.84 11.30 -0.24
CA VAL A 246 -11.29 11.34 -0.49
C VAL A 246 -11.97 10.23 0.30
N GLY A 247 -13.10 10.55 0.91
CA GLY A 247 -13.91 9.63 1.72
C GLY A 247 -15.26 10.24 2.05
N LYS A 248 -16.27 9.40 2.26
CA LYS A 248 -17.64 9.81 2.61
C LYS A 248 -17.69 10.31 4.06
N ASP A 249 -18.38 11.43 4.33
CA ASP A 249 -18.41 12.07 5.67
C ASP A 249 -19.22 11.30 6.73
N ARG A 250 -20.08 10.39 6.30
CA ARG A 250 -20.92 9.54 7.18
C ARG A 250 -21.02 8.14 6.60
N PRO A 251 -20.05 7.25 6.84
CA PRO A 251 -20.26 5.85 6.51
C PRO A 251 -21.40 5.31 7.41
N GLU A 252 -22.45 4.73 6.82
CA GLU A 252 -23.61 4.17 7.57
C GLU A 252 -23.20 3.04 8.54
N HIS A 253 -22.02 2.49 8.35
CA HIS A 253 -21.38 1.49 9.21
C HIS A 253 -20.00 1.97 9.64
N SER A 254 -19.50 1.53 10.80
CA SER A 254 -18.13 1.88 11.16
C SER A 254 -17.15 1.26 10.16
N VAL A 255 -16.08 1.99 9.82
CA VAL A 255 -14.99 1.48 8.97
C VAL A 255 -14.45 0.15 9.53
N ARG A 256 -14.46 -0.01 10.86
CA ARG A 256 -14.10 -1.25 11.55
C ARG A 256 -15.07 -2.41 11.27
N GLU A 257 -16.38 -2.18 11.16
CA GLU A 257 -17.37 -3.21 10.80
C GLU A 257 -17.30 -3.58 9.32
N ALA A 258 -17.00 -2.63 8.44
CA ALA A 258 -16.87 -2.86 7.01
C ALA A 258 -15.52 -3.43 6.58
N LEU A 259 -14.48 -3.12 7.34
CA LEU A 259 -13.19 -3.78 7.27
C LEU A 259 -13.17 -5.09 8.07
N SER A 260 -14.20 -5.42 8.86
CA SER A 260 -14.24 -6.69 9.62
C SER A 260 -14.24 -7.94 8.72
N PRO A 261 -14.87 -7.94 7.53
CA PRO A 261 -14.74 -9.01 6.53
C PRO A 261 -13.52 -8.86 5.61
N ILE A 262 -12.94 -7.65 5.51
CA ILE A 262 -11.80 -7.33 4.62
C ILE A 262 -10.46 -7.42 5.37
N GLY A 263 -10.49 -7.50 6.69
CA GLY A 263 -9.36 -7.32 7.60
C GLY A 263 -8.16 -8.23 7.39
N ASP A 264 -8.23 -9.27 6.53
CA ASP A 264 -7.07 -10.16 6.33
C ASP A 264 -6.92 -10.93 4.99
N ILE A 265 -7.80 -10.86 3.96
CA ILE A 265 -7.82 -12.01 2.98
C ILE A 265 -7.74 -11.71 1.46
N PHE A 266 -8.06 -10.53 0.89
CA PHE A 266 -8.31 -10.50 -0.58
C PHE A 266 -7.58 -9.51 -1.50
N LYS A 267 -6.57 -8.74 -1.05
CA LYS A 267 -5.85 -7.83 -1.97
C LYS A 267 -4.31 -7.93 -2.00
N LEU A 268 -3.72 -8.82 -1.21
CA LEU A 268 -2.29 -9.20 -1.34
C LEU A 268 -2.07 -10.36 -2.35
N LYS A 269 -3.14 -11.00 -2.82
CA LYS A 269 -3.05 -12.28 -3.54
C LYS A 269 -2.87 -12.16 -5.07
N SER A 270 -3.26 -11.06 -5.73
CA SER A 270 -3.16 -10.98 -7.20
C SER A 270 -1.83 -10.42 -7.71
N ASP A 271 -1.23 -9.47 -7.00
CA ASP A 271 -0.12 -8.70 -7.57
C ASP A 271 1.26 -9.12 -7.01
N GLU A 272 1.33 -9.75 -5.84
CA GLU A 272 2.59 -10.32 -5.33
C GLU A 272 2.81 -11.77 -5.80
N ALA A 273 1.76 -12.56 -6.02
CA ALA A 273 1.90 -13.93 -6.51
C ALA A 273 2.39 -14.01 -7.97
N ALA A 274 2.27 -12.92 -8.73
CA ALA A 274 2.76 -12.83 -10.11
C ALA A 274 4.25 -12.40 -10.21
N GLU A 275 4.86 -11.86 -9.14
CA GLU A 275 6.23 -11.33 -9.17
C GLU A 275 7.26 -12.11 -8.33
N TRP A 276 6.88 -13.18 -7.62
CA TRP A 276 7.85 -14.04 -6.95
C TRP A 276 8.15 -15.29 -7.79
N GLU A 277 8.99 -15.08 -8.80
CA GLU A 277 9.69 -16.18 -9.46
C GLU A 277 10.50 -17.00 -8.43
N TYR A 278 10.46 -18.31 -8.62
CA TYR A 278 11.26 -19.32 -7.96
C TYR A 278 12.74 -18.89 -7.78
N HIS A 279 13.21 -18.81 -6.53
CA HIS A 279 14.64 -18.77 -6.20
C HIS A 279 14.99 -19.93 -5.25
N SER A 280 16.08 -20.64 -5.54
CA SER A 280 16.52 -21.83 -4.78
C SER A 280 16.93 -21.54 -3.33
N ASN A 281 17.11 -20.28 -2.95
CA ASN A 281 17.81 -19.89 -1.72
C ASN A 281 16.91 -19.16 -0.70
N ASN A 282 15.63 -18.92 -0.99
CA ASN A 282 14.73 -18.17 -0.10
C ASN A 282 13.70 -19.08 0.59
N HIS A 283 14.04 -20.34 0.90
CA HIS A 283 13.11 -21.27 1.52
C HIS A 283 13.80 -22.23 2.50
N VAL A 284 13.07 -22.67 3.52
CA VAL A 284 13.53 -23.71 4.45
C VAL A 284 13.02 -25.07 3.96
N ARG A 285 13.93 -26.04 3.79
CA ARG A 285 13.52 -27.43 3.50
C ARG A 285 12.92 -28.06 4.75
N LEU A 286 11.71 -28.61 4.61
CA LEU A 286 10.97 -29.14 5.75
C LEU A 286 11.10 -30.65 5.93
N ALA A 287 11.74 -31.36 5.00
CA ALA A 287 11.96 -32.80 5.10
C ALA A 287 12.58 -33.25 6.44
N PRO A 288 13.59 -32.54 7.02
CA PRO A 288 14.16 -32.92 8.32
C PRO A 288 13.21 -32.78 9.51
N TYR A 289 12.10 -32.06 9.33
CA TYR A 289 11.13 -31.76 10.38
C TYR A 289 9.88 -32.64 10.30
N LEU A 290 9.82 -33.56 9.33
CA LEU A 290 8.78 -34.59 9.27
C LEU A 290 9.04 -35.65 10.35
N ILE A 291 7.98 -36.07 11.02
CA ILE A 291 8.04 -36.96 12.19
C ILE A 291 6.98 -38.06 12.06
N ASN A 292 7.00 -39.05 12.97
CA ASN A 292 6.00 -40.13 13.04
C ASN A 292 5.80 -40.89 11.71
N GLY A 293 6.91 -41.17 11.00
CA GLY A 293 6.95 -41.96 9.77
C GLY A 293 6.53 -41.22 8.49
N TRP A 294 6.29 -39.91 8.58
CA TRP A 294 6.01 -39.07 7.42
C TRP A 294 7.30 -38.76 6.64
N GLU A 295 7.24 -38.82 5.32
CA GLU A 295 8.38 -38.58 4.43
C GLU A 295 8.04 -37.58 3.33
N ASP A 296 9.04 -36.80 2.89
CA ASP A 296 8.92 -35.89 1.75
C ASP A 296 8.79 -36.73 0.46
N TYR A 297 7.65 -36.63 -0.21
CA TYR A 297 7.36 -37.32 -1.47
C TYR A 297 7.65 -36.46 -2.70
N GLY A 298 7.89 -35.17 -2.51
CA GLY A 298 8.14 -34.22 -3.58
C GLY A 298 9.47 -34.43 -4.29
N THR A 299 9.45 -34.52 -5.61
CA THR A 299 10.66 -34.70 -6.44
C THR A 299 11.12 -33.41 -7.12
N SER A 300 10.23 -32.43 -7.35
CA SER A 300 10.58 -31.15 -7.98
C SER A 300 9.50 -30.06 -7.79
N GLY A 301 9.87 -28.80 -7.98
CA GLY A 301 8.90 -27.69 -7.97
C GLY A 301 8.08 -27.60 -6.68
N SER A 302 6.80 -27.22 -6.78
CA SER A 302 5.89 -27.08 -5.64
C SER A 302 5.58 -28.39 -4.89
N SER A 303 5.97 -29.56 -5.43
CA SER A 303 5.78 -30.85 -4.76
C SER A 303 6.74 -31.05 -3.59
N VAL A 304 7.89 -30.36 -3.60
CA VAL A 304 8.93 -30.46 -2.57
C VAL A 304 8.52 -29.79 -1.27
N THR A 305 8.68 -30.48 -0.13
CA THR A 305 8.25 -29.95 1.18
C THR A 305 9.17 -28.84 1.70
N ARG A 306 8.63 -27.62 1.81
CA ARG A 306 9.36 -26.40 2.19
C ARG A 306 8.46 -25.29 2.75
N ALA A 307 9.07 -24.30 3.38
CA ALA A 307 8.40 -23.09 3.87
C ALA A 307 9.12 -21.81 3.47
N TRP A 308 8.36 -20.72 3.37
CA TRP A 308 8.84 -19.35 3.28
C TRP A 308 8.39 -18.55 4.49
N HIS A 309 9.29 -17.72 5.03
CA HIS A 309 8.93 -16.64 5.95
C HIS A 309 8.45 -15.46 5.12
N MET A 310 7.18 -15.15 5.24
CA MET A 310 6.55 -14.05 4.53
C MET A 310 6.79 -12.73 5.28
N PRO A 311 6.90 -11.59 4.58
CA PRO A 311 7.15 -10.28 5.19
C PRO A 311 6.11 -9.85 6.26
N ASN A 312 4.93 -10.46 6.25
CA ASN A 312 3.87 -10.25 7.25
C ASN A 312 4.00 -11.18 8.49
N ASN A 313 5.18 -11.75 8.73
CA ASN A 313 5.44 -12.72 9.81
C ASN A 313 4.54 -13.96 9.77
N THR A 314 4.19 -14.43 8.57
CA THR A 314 3.52 -15.72 8.39
C THR A 314 4.45 -16.73 7.72
N LEU A 315 4.22 -18.01 7.95
CA LEU A 315 4.82 -19.08 7.17
C LEU A 315 3.88 -19.50 6.05
N TYR A 316 4.40 -19.58 4.83
CA TYR A 316 3.75 -20.25 3.71
C TYR A 316 4.41 -21.61 3.48
N LEU A 317 3.64 -22.69 3.63
CA LEU A 317 4.13 -24.06 3.49
C LEU A 317 3.59 -24.68 2.20
N VAL A 318 4.46 -25.38 1.46
CA VAL A 318 4.08 -26.24 0.33
C VAL A 318 4.80 -27.56 0.45
N GLY A 319 4.21 -28.62 -0.11
CA GLY A 319 4.85 -29.92 -0.15
C GLY A 319 3.87 -31.05 -0.38
N THR A 320 4.44 -32.18 -0.78
CA THR A 320 3.76 -33.47 -0.85
C THR A 320 4.47 -34.40 0.10
N ILE A 321 3.74 -34.96 1.06
CA ILE A 321 4.24 -35.92 2.03
C ILE A 321 3.47 -37.23 1.90
N LYS A 322 4.09 -38.34 2.29
CA LYS A 322 3.47 -39.67 2.27
C LYS A 322 3.83 -40.49 3.51
N GLY A 323 3.12 -41.60 3.67
CA GLY A 323 3.33 -42.56 4.76
C GLY A 323 2.76 -42.02 6.06
N GLY A 324 3.53 -42.18 7.13
CA GLY A 324 3.22 -41.64 8.44
C GLY A 324 2.04 -42.27 9.16
N GLU A 325 1.97 -42.01 10.46
CA GLU A 325 0.90 -42.49 11.31
C GLU A 325 -0.28 -41.49 11.30
N PRO A 326 -1.50 -41.92 10.92
CA PRO A 326 -2.69 -41.07 10.96
C PRO A 326 -2.99 -40.55 12.37
N ASN A 327 -3.52 -39.33 12.47
CA ASN A 327 -3.88 -38.66 13.73
C ASN A 327 -2.72 -38.48 14.73
N LYS A 328 -1.47 -38.58 14.28
CA LYS A 328 -0.30 -38.08 15.00
C LYS A 328 0.25 -36.83 14.32
N PRO A 329 1.01 -35.97 15.02
CA PRO A 329 1.70 -34.86 14.38
C PRO A 329 2.56 -35.35 13.23
N PHE A 330 2.46 -34.72 12.06
CA PHE A 330 3.24 -35.09 10.88
C PHE A 330 4.53 -34.26 10.75
N MET A 331 4.59 -33.10 11.42
CA MET A 331 5.72 -32.18 11.34
C MET A 331 5.94 -31.47 12.67
N LYS A 332 7.22 -31.23 13.00
CA LYS A 332 7.67 -30.40 14.13
C LYS A 332 8.54 -29.26 13.63
N LEU A 333 7.96 -28.05 13.54
CA LEU A 333 8.69 -26.87 13.11
C LEU A 333 9.83 -26.52 14.09
N PRO A 334 10.98 -26.04 13.57
CA PRO A 334 12.09 -25.60 14.40
C PRO A 334 11.70 -24.36 15.23
N PRO A 335 12.41 -24.05 16.34
CA PRO A 335 12.03 -22.98 17.28
C PRO A 335 11.74 -21.62 16.64
N HIS A 336 12.51 -21.21 15.62
CA HIS A 336 12.33 -19.93 14.92
C HIS A 336 11.12 -19.89 13.97
N MET A 337 10.44 -21.01 13.78
CA MET A 337 9.25 -21.18 12.93
C MET A 337 8.01 -21.54 13.76
N GLN A 338 8.09 -21.52 15.08
CA GLN A 338 6.97 -21.92 15.92
C GLN A 338 5.86 -20.86 15.91
N PRO A 339 4.58 -21.27 15.82
CA PRO A 339 3.45 -20.35 15.80
C PRO A 339 3.35 -19.55 17.09
N MET A 340 2.88 -18.30 16.99
CA MET A 340 2.65 -17.46 18.18
C MET A 340 1.54 -18.01 19.09
N PHE A 341 0.56 -18.72 18.51
CA PHE A 341 -0.56 -19.35 19.19
C PHE A 341 -1.06 -20.54 18.37
N SER A 342 -1.82 -21.43 19.00
CA SER A 342 -2.36 -22.61 18.30
C SER A 342 -3.45 -22.20 17.30
N LEU A 343 -3.42 -22.80 16.11
CA LEU A 343 -4.37 -22.57 15.02
C LEU A 343 -5.10 -23.85 14.68
N HIS A 344 -6.41 -23.73 14.45
CA HIS A 344 -7.24 -24.83 13.97
C HIS A 344 -7.79 -24.46 12.59
N PHE A 345 -7.40 -25.23 11.58
CA PHE A 345 -7.93 -25.13 10.23
C PHE A 345 -9.01 -26.19 10.05
N LEU A 346 -10.22 -25.77 9.70
CA LEU A 346 -11.25 -26.69 9.23
C LEU A 346 -11.07 -26.89 7.73
N VAL A 347 -11.00 -28.15 7.32
CA VAL A 347 -10.80 -28.57 5.93
C VAL A 347 -12.09 -29.26 5.49
N PRO A 348 -12.58 -29.07 4.24
CA PRO A 348 -13.92 -29.47 3.85
C PRO A 348 -14.13 -30.98 3.63
N GLY A 349 -13.23 -31.84 4.13
CA GLY A 349 -13.47 -33.28 4.10
C GLY A 349 -14.83 -33.60 4.74
N ASN A 350 -15.55 -34.55 4.17
CA ASN A 350 -16.85 -35.02 4.63
C ASN A 350 -17.04 -36.55 4.49
N SER A 351 -16.03 -37.25 3.98
CA SER A 351 -16.05 -38.69 3.73
C SER A 351 -14.89 -39.40 4.42
N SER A 352 -15.06 -40.68 4.77
CA SER A 352 -14.04 -41.47 5.47
C SER A 352 -12.70 -41.43 4.71
N GLY A 353 -11.62 -41.06 5.40
CA GLY A 353 -10.27 -40.89 4.83
C GLY A 353 -9.93 -39.46 4.40
N GLU A 354 -10.88 -38.54 4.38
CA GLU A 354 -10.62 -37.14 4.04
C GLU A 354 -10.18 -36.32 5.27
N ILE A 355 -9.27 -35.37 5.10
CA ILE A 355 -8.87 -34.47 6.19
C ILE A 355 -10.00 -33.49 6.48
N TYR A 356 -10.39 -33.37 7.74
CA TYR A 356 -11.40 -32.40 8.18
C TYR A 356 -10.84 -31.30 9.06
N LYS A 357 -9.65 -31.52 9.62
CA LYS A 357 -9.03 -30.56 10.51
C LYS A 357 -7.51 -30.67 10.48
N ILE A 358 -6.84 -29.53 10.52
CA ILE A 358 -5.41 -29.44 10.79
C ILE A 358 -5.22 -28.57 12.03
N ILE A 359 -4.47 -29.05 13.00
CA ILE A 359 -4.06 -28.26 14.17
C ILE A 359 -2.59 -27.94 14.03
N VAL A 360 -2.26 -26.67 14.23
CA VAL A 360 -0.90 -26.19 14.35
C VAL A 360 -0.75 -25.67 15.78
N SER A 361 -0.02 -26.40 16.61
CA SER A 361 0.19 -26.07 18.00
C SER A 361 1.28 -25.02 18.15
N SER A 362 1.17 -24.13 19.14
CA SER A 362 2.20 -23.11 19.44
C SER A 362 3.60 -23.68 19.71
N ASN A 363 3.70 -24.97 20.04
CA ASN A 363 4.98 -25.69 20.18
C ASN A 363 5.59 -26.12 18.82
N GLY A 364 5.01 -25.74 17.68
CA GLY A 364 5.45 -26.10 16.33
C GLY A 364 4.95 -27.43 15.78
N GLU A 365 4.07 -28.16 16.49
CA GLU A 365 3.50 -29.41 15.97
C GLU A 365 2.36 -29.16 15.01
N LEU A 366 2.42 -29.79 13.84
CA LEU A 366 1.33 -29.81 12.87
C LEU A 366 0.73 -31.21 12.85
N GLN A 367 -0.58 -31.30 13.05
CA GLN A 367 -1.31 -32.56 13.10
C GLN A 367 -2.55 -32.49 12.20
N MET A 368 -2.76 -33.53 11.41
CA MET A 368 -3.95 -33.71 10.60
C MET A 368 -4.92 -34.67 11.29
N TYR A 369 -6.21 -34.39 11.16
CA TYR A 369 -7.29 -35.25 11.61
C TYR A 369 -8.15 -35.66 10.42
N TYR A 370 -8.43 -36.95 10.34
CA TYR A 370 -9.12 -37.57 9.22
C TYR A 370 -10.55 -37.96 9.59
N TRP A 371 -11.48 -37.77 8.66
CA TRP A 371 -12.83 -38.28 8.72
C TRP A 371 -12.82 -39.79 8.74
N SER A 372 -13.81 -40.35 9.40
CA SER A 372 -13.92 -41.78 9.60
C SER A 372 -15.28 -42.13 10.18
N ASN A 373 -15.60 -43.43 10.19
CA ASN A 373 -16.66 -43.94 11.04
C ASN A 373 -16.24 -44.08 12.53
N GLU A 374 -14.97 -43.75 12.87
CA GLU A 374 -14.49 -43.21 14.17
C GLU A 374 -12.96 -42.87 14.24
N ALA A 375 -12.06 -43.33 13.34
CA ALA A 375 -10.80 -42.63 12.87
C ALA A 375 -9.83 -43.52 12.07
N LYS A 376 -10.29 -44.47 11.25
CA LYS A 376 -9.39 -45.38 10.51
C LYS A 376 -9.19 -44.94 9.06
N GLY A 377 -7.95 -44.61 8.74
CA GLY A 377 -7.51 -44.16 7.43
C GLY A 377 -6.80 -45.22 6.60
N ASP A 378 -6.60 -44.86 5.33
CA ASP A 378 -5.35 -45.01 4.57
C ASP A 378 -5.43 -43.95 3.45
N ALA A 379 -4.56 -42.94 3.46
CA ALA A 379 -4.57 -41.85 2.48
C ALA A 379 -3.22 -41.82 1.75
N GLY A 380 -3.21 -42.24 0.49
CA GLY A 380 -1.99 -42.46 -0.30
C GLY A 380 -1.15 -41.24 -0.63
N TYR A 381 -1.62 -40.02 -0.36
CA TYR A 381 -0.84 -38.78 -0.35
C TYR A 381 -1.68 -37.60 0.18
N VAL A 382 -1.02 -36.55 0.68
CA VAL A 382 -1.64 -35.28 1.06
C VAL A 382 -0.94 -34.13 0.35
N LYS A 383 -1.71 -33.22 -0.24
CA LYS A 383 -1.23 -31.96 -0.81
C LYS A 383 -1.39 -30.85 0.23
N LEU A 384 -0.28 -30.25 0.66
CA LEU A 384 -0.28 -29.06 1.51
C LEU A 384 -0.34 -27.81 0.62
N ASP A 385 -1.44 -27.07 0.67
CA ASP A 385 -1.63 -25.84 -0.11
C ASP A 385 -2.35 -24.79 0.75
N GLY A 386 -1.71 -23.64 0.96
CA GLY A 386 -2.35 -22.48 1.60
C GLY A 386 -2.47 -22.52 3.13
N ILE A 387 -1.55 -23.16 3.85
CA ILE A 387 -1.50 -23.09 5.33
C ILE A 387 -0.68 -21.87 5.74
N PHE A 388 -1.34 -20.89 6.39
CA PHE A 388 -0.72 -19.66 6.90
C PHE A 388 -0.58 -19.73 8.41
N ILE A 389 0.65 -19.67 8.92
CA ILE A 389 0.94 -19.76 10.35
C ILE A 389 1.64 -18.47 10.78
N PRO A 390 1.05 -17.62 11.65
CA PRO A 390 1.71 -16.45 12.19
C PRO A 390 2.81 -16.89 13.17
N VAL A 391 4.03 -16.42 12.95
CA VAL A 391 5.22 -16.76 13.74
C VAL A 391 5.82 -15.51 14.38
N TRP A 392 6.56 -15.69 15.47
CA TRP A 392 7.32 -14.60 16.08
C TRP A 392 8.41 -14.12 15.10
N PRO A 393 8.72 -12.81 15.03
CA PRO A 393 9.84 -12.32 14.25
C PRO A 393 11.14 -13.01 14.69
N PRO A 394 12.05 -13.33 13.76
CA PRO A 394 13.33 -13.95 14.12
C PRO A 394 14.05 -13.05 15.13
N LYS A 395 14.51 -13.65 16.23
CA LYS A 395 15.41 -12.97 17.16
C LYS A 395 16.78 -12.91 16.50
N GLU A 396 17.35 -11.70 16.41
CA GLU A 396 18.74 -11.47 16.01
C GLU A 396 19.73 -12.27 16.88
#